data_AF-A0AAW8AQE4-F1
#
_entry.id   AF-A0AAW8AQE4-F1
#
_cell.length_a   1.000
_cell.length_b   1.000
_cell.length_c   1.000
_cell.angle_alpha   90.00
_cell.angle_beta   90.00
_cell.angle_gamma   90.00
#
_symmetry.space_group_name_H-M   'P 1'
#
loop_
_entity.id
_entity.type
_entity.pdbx_description
1 polymer ?
#
loop_
_entity_poly.entity_id
_entity_poly.type
_entity_poly.pdbx_seq_one_letter_code
_entity_poly.pdbx_strand_id
1 'polypeptide(L)' 'PFEPEWEGYVTLEFSNTTPLPAKIYAGEGCAQVLFFESDEVCEVSYKDRGGKYQGQVGVTLPKA' A
#
# COMPACT_ATOMS: atom_id res chain seq x y z
N PRO A 1 -2.04 5.45 -4.79
CA PRO A 1 -3.06 5.73 -3.75
C PRO A 1 -3.74 4.43 -3.33
N PHE A 2 -4.02 4.25 -2.03
CA PHE A 2 -4.97 3.21 -1.65
C PHE A 2 -6.33 3.65 -2.16
N GLU A 3 -6.87 2.88 -3.08
CA GLU A 3 -8.15 3.17 -3.71
C GLU A 3 -9.29 2.88 -2.72
N PRO A 4 -10.48 3.49 -2.89
CA PRO A 4 -11.62 3.23 -2.03
C PRO A 4 -11.90 1.73 -1.84
N GLU A 5 -12.18 1.36 -0.59
CA GLU A 5 -12.41 -0.01 -0.13
C GLU A 5 -11.24 -1.00 -0.29
N TRP A 6 -10.03 -0.54 -0.61
CA TRP A 6 -8.85 -1.39 -0.50
C TRP A 6 -8.63 -1.82 0.97
N GLU A 7 -8.36 -3.10 1.19
CA GLU A 7 -8.07 -3.68 2.50
C GLU A 7 -6.82 -4.58 2.43
N GLY A 8 -5.94 -4.49 3.43
CA GLY A 8 -4.81 -5.40 3.59
C GLY A 8 -3.60 -4.76 4.29
N TYR A 9 -2.48 -5.47 4.27
CA TYR A 9 -1.17 -4.93 4.65
C TYR A 9 -0.52 -4.23 3.45
N VAL A 10 0.01 -3.03 3.66
CA VAL A 10 0.70 -2.28 2.60
C VAL A 10 2.05 -2.92 2.27
N THR A 11 2.29 -3.24 1.00
CA THR A 11 3.63 -3.57 0.51
C THR A 11 4.42 -2.27 0.29
N LEU A 12 5.54 -2.09 0.99
CA LEU A 12 6.46 -0.96 0.81
C LEU A 12 7.69 -1.40 0.02
N GLU A 13 8.09 -0.59 -0.97
CA GLU A 13 9.34 -0.76 -1.70
C GLU A 13 10.38 0.22 -1.15
N PHE A 14 11.53 -0.30 -0.74
CA PHE A 14 12.65 0.50 -0.25
C PHE A 14 13.81 0.46 -1.24
N SER A 15 14.32 1.63 -1.59
CA SER A 15 15.53 1.78 -2.40
C SER A 15 16.54 2.64 -1.64
N ASN A 16 17.75 2.12 -1.45
CA ASN A 16 18.85 2.88 -0.87
C ASN A 16 19.66 3.53 -1.99
N THR A 17 19.54 4.85 -2.12
CA THR A 17 20.22 5.65 -3.15
C THR A 17 21.60 6.16 -2.70
N THR A 18 22.07 5.77 -1.52
CA THR A 18 23.37 6.16 -0.97
C THR A 18 24.38 5.01 -1.08
N PRO A 19 25.70 5.29 -1.08
CA PRO A 19 26.72 4.24 -1.08
C PRO A 19 26.90 3.56 0.29
N LEU A 20 26.25 4.06 1.34
CA LEU A 20 26.37 3.53 2.70
C LEU A 20 25.20 2.58 3.01
N PRO A 21 25.41 1.51 3.80
CA PRO A 21 24.32 0.64 4.23
C PRO A 21 23.28 1.40 5.06
N ALA A 22 22.00 1.21 4.74
CA ALA A 22 20.86 1.64 5.55
C ALA A 22 20.29 0.44 6.30
N LYS A 23 20.10 0.57 7.63
CA LYS A 23 19.46 -0.45 8.46
C LYS A 23 18.00 -0.06 8.66
N ILE A 24 17.09 -1.02 8.47
CA ILE A 24 15.66 -0.87 8.74
C ILE A 24 15.29 -1.86 9.84
N TYR A 25 14.57 -1.39 10.87
CA TYR A 25 14.16 -2.16 12.04
C TYR A 25 12.64 -2.34 12.08
N ALA A 26 12.20 -3.51 12.52
CA ALA A 26 10.78 -3.78 12.71
C ALA A 26 10.17 -2.80 13.73
N GLY A 27 9.03 -2.19 13.38
CA GLY A 27 8.30 -1.27 14.23
C GLY A 27 8.80 0.18 14.22
N GLU A 28 9.87 0.50 13.47
CA GLU A 28 10.23 1.90 13.28
C GLU A 28 9.22 2.62 12.37
N GLY A 29 8.97 3.90 12.64
CA GLY A 29 8.17 4.71 11.74
C GLY A 29 8.91 4.95 10.43
N CYS A 30 8.36 4.50 9.30
CA CYS A 30 8.99 4.62 7.98
C CYS A 30 8.12 5.34 6.92
N ALA A 31 6.83 5.55 7.19
CA ALA A 31 5.91 6.24 6.30
C ALA A 31 4.71 6.79 7.08
N GLN A 32 3.97 7.72 6.47
CA GLN A 32 2.69 8.21 6.97
C GLN A 32 1.65 8.07 5.86
N VAL A 33 0.44 7.65 6.23
CA VAL A 33 -0.71 7.61 5.32
C VAL A 33 -1.52 8.90 5.51
N LEU A 34 -1.83 9.56 4.40
CA LEU A 34 -2.76 10.69 4.35
C LEU A 34 -4.06 10.22 3.69
N PHE A 35 -5.17 10.53 4.32
CA PHE A 35 -6.50 10.22 3.82
C PHE A 35 -7.08 11.45 3.15
N PHE A 36 -7.63 11.26 1.96
CA PHE A 36 -8.32 12.30 1.19
C PHE A 36 -9.75 11.84 0.97
N GLU A 37 -10.69 12.73 1.26
CA GLU A 37 -12.10 12.51 1.01
C GLU A 37 -12.45 12.86 -0.44
N SER A 38 -13.40 12.12 -1.00
CA SER A 38 -13.99 12.41 -2.32
C SER A 38 -15.31 13.15 -2.10
N ASP A 39 -15.62 14.10 -2.97
CA ASP A 39 -16.91 14.80 -2.95
C ASP A 39 -18.09 13.89 -3.34
N GLU A 40 -17.80 12.76 -4.01
CA GLU A 40 -18.79 11.80 -4.51
C GLU A 40 -18.39 10.36 -4.16
N VAL A 41 -19.39 9.46 -4.07
CA VAL A 41 -19.17 8.02 -3.88
C VAL A 41 -18.54 7.42 -5.12
N CYS A 42 -17.54 6.54 -4.96
CA CYS A 42 -16.95 5.87 -6.12
C CYS A 42 -17.95 4.91 -6.78
N GLU A 43 -18.08 4.98 -8.11
CA GLU A 43 -18.99 4.10 -8.86
C GLU A 43 -18.56 2.62 -8.80
N VAL A 44 -17.24 2.37 -8.82
CA VAL A 44 -16.65 1.03 -8.72
C VAL A 44 -15.40 1.11 -7.86
N SER A 45 -15.43 0.46 -6.70
CA SER A 45 -14.33 0.45 -5.75
C SER A 45 -13.20 -0.51 -6.15
N TYR A 46 -12.11 -0.52 -5.38
CA TYR A 46 -11.06 -1.54 -5.52
C TYR A 46 -11.60 -2.95 -5.24
N LYS A 47 -12.49 -3.05 -4.24
CA LYS A 47 -13.14 -4.29 -3.84
C LYS A 47 -14.08 -4.80 -4.93
N ASP A 48 -14.90 -3.93 -5.52
CA ASP A 48 -15.87 -4.29 -6.56
C ASP A 48 -15.20 -4.87 -7.82
N ARG A 49 -14.02 -4.33 -8.18
CA ARG A 49 -13.22 -4.85 -9.31
C ARG A 49 -12.56 -6.21 -9.03
N GLY A 50 -12.65 -6.74 -7.81
CA GLY A 50 -11.86 -7.90 -7.39
C GLY A 50 -10.36 -7.62 -7.51
N GLY A 51 -9.93 -6.43 -7.06
CA GLY A 51 -8.58 -5.94 -7.26
C GLY A 51 -7.51 -6.95 -6.83
N LYS A 52 -6.43 -7.04 -7.62
CA LYS A 52 -5.39 -8.09 -7.54
C LYS A 52 -4.82 -8.32 -6.14
N TYR A 53 -4.82 -7.27 -5.32
CA TYR A 53 -4.19 -7.21 -4.01
C TYR A 53 -5.19 -6.99 -2.86
N GLN A 54 -6.47 -7.24 -3.09
CA GLN A 54 -7.48 -7.10 -2.05
C GLN A 54 -7.29 -8.18 -0.97
N GLY A 55 -7.33 -7.77 0.29
CA GLY A 55 -7.14 -8.65 1.45
C GLY A 55 -5.72 -9.21 1.55
N GLN A 56 -4.72 -8.54 0.97
CA GLN A 56 -3.35 -9.08 0.99
C GLN A 56 -2.77 -9.14 2.42
N VAL A 57 -2.02 -10.20 2.70
CA VAL A 57 -1.33 -10.42 3.98
C VAL A 57 0.17 -10.50 3.77
N GLY A 58 0.93 -9.81 4.63
CA GLY A 58 2.39 -9.72 4.51
C GLY A 58 2.86 -9.06 3.21
N VAL A 59 4.04 -9.44 2.74
CA VAL A 59 4.63 -8.93 1.49
C VAL A 59 4.11 -9.77 0.32
N THR A 60 3.26 -9.18 -0.51
CA THR A 60 2.69 -9.85 -1.70
C THR A 60 3.50 -9.51 -2.96
N LEU A 61 3.92 -10.54 -3.69
CA LEU A 61 4.66 -10.41 -4.96
C LEU A 61 3.75 -9.92 -6.10
N PRO A 62 4.33 -9.32 -7.16
CA PRO A 62 3.56 -8.86 -8.32
C PRO A 62 2.73 -9.97 -8.97
N LYS A 63 1.47 -9.66 -9.32
CA LYS A 63 0.55 -10.54 -10.06
C LYS A 63 0.31 -10.03 -11.48
N ALA A 64 0.34 -10.95 -12.44
CA ALA A 64 0.05 -10.70 -13.87
C ALA A 64 -1.37 -10.16 -14.07
#